data_AF-A0A6L6E321-F1
#
_entry.id   AF-A0A6L6E321-F1
#
_cell.length_a   1.000
_cell.length_b   1.000
_cell.length_c   1.000
_cell.angle_alpha   90.00
_cell.angle_beta   90.00
_cell.angle_gamma   90.00
#
_symmetry.space_group_name_H-M   'P 1'
#
loop_
_entity.id
_entity.type
_entity.pdbx_description
1 polymer ?
#
loop_
_entity_poly.entity_id
_entity_poly.type
_entity_poly.pdbx_seq_one_letter_code
_entity_poly.pdbx_strand_id
1 'polypeptide(L)'
;MIEDIKKRSLHRVKILEGQIRGLAKMIESEEYCMDIITQSLAIQKSLGSLNKLVAENHIKTHVAHSLASKDELKREQALQELLNIFELNNNRGTK
;
A
#
# COMPACT_ATOMS: atom_id res chain seq x y z
N MET A 1 8.87 -1.91 12.32
CA MET A 1 7.45 -2.24 12.12
C MET A 1 6.94 -3.08 13.28
N ILE A 2 5.68 -2.93 13.65
CA ILE A 2 4.96 -3.82 14.57
C ILE A 2 4.95 -5.24 13.98
N GLU A 3 5.28 -6.24 14.80
CA GLU A 3 5.53 -7.62 14.33
C GLU A 3 4.32 -8.25 13.61
N ASP A 4 3.10 -8.07 14.11
CA ASP A 4 1.89 -8.57 13.42
C ASP A 4 1.73 -7.94 12.01
N ILE A 5 1.85 -6.62 11.93
CA ILE A 5 1.73 -5.89 10.67
C ILE A 5 2.83 -6.33 9.69
N LYS A 6 4.06 -6.50 10.18
CA LYS A 6 5.19 -7.00 9.38
C LYS A 6 4.88 -8.38 8.79
N LYS A 7 4.40 -9.33 9.60
CA LYS A 7 4.02 -10.68 9.11
C LYS A 7 2.94 -10.61 8.05
N ARG A 8 1.90 -9.80 8.27
CA ARG A 8 0.80 -9.61 7.30
C ARG A 8 1.27 -8.94 6.01
N SER A 9 2.14 -7.94 6.09
CA SER A 9 2.73 -7.27 4.93
C SER A 9 3.57 -8.24 4.11
N LEU A 10 4.44 -9.02 4.74
CA LEU A 10 5.24 -10.04 4.05
C LEU A 10 4.38 -11.12 3.40
N HIS A 11 3.29 -11.53 4.05
CA HIS A 11 2.33 -12.45 3.44
C HIS A 11 1.66 -11.85 2.19
N ARG A 12 1.31 -10.56 2.21
CA ARG A 12 0.77 -9.85 1.02
C ARG A 12 1.79 -9.74 -0.10
N VAL A 13 3.06 -9.50 0.21
CA VAL A 13 4.15 -9.49 -0.79
C VAL A 13 4.25 -10.84 -1.49
N LYS A 14 4.21 -11.96 -0.76
CA LYS A 14 4.24 -13.31 -1.37
C LYS A 14 3.07 -13.56 -2.35
N ILE A 15 1.88 -13.03 -2.02
CA ILE A 15 0.72 -13.12 -2.92
C ILE A 15 0.95 -12.28 -4.18
N LEU A 16 1.42 -11.04 -4.03
CA LEU A 16 1.73 -10.14 -5.14
C LEU A 16 2.78 -10.74 -6.08
N GLU A 17 3.83 -11.35 -5.56
CA GLU A 17 4.82 -12.08 -6.37
C GLU A 17 4.19 -13.19 -7.21
N GLY A 18 3.26 -13.95 -6.63
CA GLY A 18 2.50 -14.98 -7.35
C GLY A 18 1.64 -14.38 -8.47
N GLN A 19 0.95 -13.28 -8.19
CA GLN A 19 0.11 -12.59 -9.17
C GLN A 19 0.92 -12.00 -10.33
N ILE A 20 2.08 -11.39 -10.03
CA ILE A 20 3.01 -10.83 -11.03
C ILE A 20 3.58 -11.94 -11.92
N ARG A 21 3.98 -13.08 -11.33
CA ARG A 21 4.40 -14.25 -12.12
C ARG A 21 3.28 -14.77 -13.02
N GLY A 22 2.04 -14.77 -12.52
CA GLY A 22 0.87 -15.12 -13.33
C GLY A 22 0.69 -14.17 -14.51
N LEU A 23 0.71 -12.86 -14.25
CA LEU A 23 0.58 -11.84 -15.29
C LEU A 23 1.65 -11.96 -16.38
N ALA A 24 2.91 -12.21 -15.99
CA ALA A 24 3.99 -12.43 -16.95
C ALA A 24 3.71 -13.61 -17.90
N LYS A 25 3.24 -14.75 -17.36
CA LYS A 25 2.87 -15.92 -18.17
C LYS A 25 1.72 -15.65 -19.13
N MET A 26 0.71 -14.89 -18.70
CA MET A 26 -0.42 -14.51 -19.55
C MET A 26 0.04 -13.69 -20.75
N ILE A 27 0.98 -12.76 -20.52
CA ILE A 27 1.58 -11.95 -21.59
C ILE A 27 2.43 -12.81 -22.53
N GLU A 28 3.30 -13.68 -21.98
CA GLU A 28 4.13 -14.60 -22.77
C GLU A 28 3.29 -15.56 -23.63
N SER A 29 2.11 -15.95 -23.15
CA SER A 29 1.20 -16.85 -23.84
C SER A 29 0.20 -16.14 -24.75
N GLU A 30 0.35 -14.81 -24.93
CA GLU A 30 -0.54 -13.96 -25.72
C GLU A 30 -2.04 -14.15 -25.37
N GLU A 31 -2.33 -14.28 -24.07
CA GLU A 31 -3.70 -14.44 -23.58
C GLU A 31 -4.58 -13.22 -23.90
N TYR A 32 -5.90 -13.40 -23.81
CA TYR A 32 -6.86 -12.36 -24.15
C TYR A 32 -6.63 -11.08 -23.33
N CYS A 33 -6.53 -9.95 -24.03
CA CYS A 33 -6.14 -8.67 -23.43
C CYS A 33 -7.02 -8.25 -22.24
N MET A 34 -8.32 -8.55 -22.26
CA MET A 34 -9.20 -8.20 -21.13
C MET A 34 -8.89 -9.00 -19.86
N ASP A 35 -8.41 -10.23 -20.00
CA ASP A 35 -8.03 -11.06 -18.86
C ASP A 35 -6.72 -10.55 -18.25
N ILE A 36 -5.76 -10.17 -19.09
CA ILE A 36 -4.50 -9.51 -18.67
C ILE A 36 -4.81 -8.21 -17.91
N ILE A 37 -5.71 -7.38 -18.44
CA ILE A 37 -6.16 -6.14 -17.78
C ILE A 37 -6.81 -6.47 -16.42
N THR A 38 -7.69 -7.47 -16.38
CA THR A 38 -8.37 -7.87 -15.14
C THR A 38 -7.37 -8.33 -14.08
N GLN A 39 -6.37 -9.13 -14.47
CA GLN A 39 -5.30 -9.58 -13.56
C GLN A 39 -4.43 -8.41 -13.08
N SER A 40 -4.11 -7.46 -13.96
CA SER A 40 -3.39 -6.23 -13.60
C SER A 40 -4.15 -5.40 -12.56
N LEU A 41 -5.46 -5.21 -12.73
CA LEU A 41 -6.31 -4.53 -11.76
C LEU A 41 -6.37 -5.27 -10.41
N ALA A 42 -6.37 -6.60 -10.42
CA ALA A 42 -6.31 -7.41 -9.20
C ALA A 42 -4.97 -7.22 -8.44
N ILE A 43 -3.86 -7.08 -9.17
CA ILE A 43 -2.55 -6.74 -8.59
C ILE A 43 -2.58 -5.35 -7.97
N GLN A 44 -3.12 -4.35 -8.67
CA GLN A 44 -3.24 -2.98 -8.13
C GLN A 44 -4.03 -2.95 -6.83
N LYS A 45 -5.16 -3.68 -6.75
CA LYS A 45 -5.95 -3.82 -5.52
C LYS A 45 -5.17 -4.49 -4.40
N SER A 46 -4.39 -5.52 -4.71
CA SER A 46 -3.55 -6.23 -3.76
C SER A 46 -2.42 -5.35 -3.21
N LEU A 47 -1.83 -4.51 -4.07
CA LEU A 47 -0.85 -3.50 -3.68
C LEU A 47 -1.48 -2.42 -2.78
N GLY A 48 -2.70 -1.97 -3.08
CA GLY A 48 -3.46 -1.08 -2.21
C GLY A 48 -3.67 -1.68 -0.80
N SER A 49 -3.97 -2.98 -0.71
CA SER A 49 -4.06 -3.66 0.58
C SER A 49 -2.73 -3.69 1.34
N LEU A 50 -1.59 -3.83 0.65
CA LEU A 50 -0.27 -3.78 1.29
C LEU A 50 0.04 -2.36 1.78
N ASN A 51 -0.24 -1.34 0.96
CA ASN A 51 -0.03 0.07 1.33
C ASN A 51 -0.80 0.43 2.61
N LYS A 52 -2.04 -0.06 2.76
CA LYS A 52 -2.82 0.13 3.99
C LYS A 52 -2.11 -0.40 5.24
N LEU A 53 -1.49 -1.58 5.17
CA LEU A 53 -0.75 -2.16 6.30
C LEU A 53 0.50 -1.33 6.65
N VAL A 54 1.23 -0.88 5.63
CA VAL A 54 2.43 -0.05 5.84
C VAL A 54 2.04 1.31 6.44
N ALA A 55 0.97 1.93 5.94
CA ALA A 55 0.44 3.17 6.49
C ALA A 55 -0.05 2.98 7.94
N GLU A 56 -0.76 1.90 8.24
CA GLU A 56 -1.19 1.57 9.61
C GLU A 56 0.02 1.47 10.55
N ASN A 57 1.11 0.83 10.12
CA ASN A 57 2.33 0.79 10.90
C ASN A 57 2.90 2.20 11.12
N HIS A 58 3.06 2.99 10.06
CA HIS A 58 3.62 4.34 10.14
C HIS A 58 2.85 5.22 11.12
N ILE A 59 1.52 5.18 11.03
CA ILE A 59 0.63 5.94 11.90
C ILE A 59 0.83 5.52 13.37
N LYS A 60 0.86 4.21 13.64
CA LYS A 60 0.99 3.68 15.01
C LYS A 60 2.36 3.92 15.63
N THR A 61 3.44 3.99 14.84
CA THR A 61 4.81 4.08 15.38
C THR A 61 5.43 5.47 15.31
N HIS A 62 5.16 6.23 14.26
CA HIS A 62 5.81 7.52 14.02
C HIS A 62 4.84 8.68 14.25
N VAL A 63 3.70 8.68 13.56
CA VAL A 63 2.73 9.78 13.65
C VAL A 63 2.18 9.92 15.07
N ALA A 64 1.73 8.81 15.69
CA ALA A 64 1.20 8.83 17.05
C ALA A 64 2.20 9.39 18.07
N HIS A 65 3.48 9.04 17.92
CA HIS A 65 4.55 9.54 18.79
C HIS A 65 4.81 11.03 18.57
N SER A 66 4.86 11.49 17.32
CA SER A 66 5.08 12.89 16.97
C SER A 66 3.90 13.78 17.40
N LEU A 67 2.66 13.31 17.28
CA LEU A 67 1.47 14.03 17.76
C LEU A 67 1.43 14.19 19.28
N ALA A 68 1.98 13.23 20.02
CA ALA A 68 2.10 13.30 21.48
C ALA A 68 3.25 14.23 21.96
N SER A 69 4.07 14.76 21.04
CA SER A 69 5.16 15.65 21.36
C SER A 69 4.66 17.03 21.82
N LYS A 70 5.44 17.69 22.71
CA LYS A 70 5.22 19.10 23.07
C LYS A 70 5.77 20.08 22.03
N ASP A 71 6.54 19.58 21.07
CA ASP A 71 7.14 20.35 19.98
C ASP A 71 6.08 20.58 18.88
N GLU A 72 5.73 21.85 18.67
CA GLU A 72 4.72 22.26 17.69
C GLU A 72 5.12 21.92 16.26
N LEU A 73 6.40 22.04 15.90
CA LEU A 73 6.89 21.74 14.57
C LEU A 73 6.73 20.25 14.25
N LYS A 74 7.01 19.37 15.21
CA LYS A 74 6.84 17.91 15.05
C LYS A 74 5.37 17.50 14.89
N ARG A 75 4.46 18.19 15.58
CA ARG A 75 3.02 17.95 15.42
C ARG A 75 2.54 18.36 14.04
N GLU A 76 2.96 19.53 13.56
CA GLU A 76 2.61 19.99 12.22
C GLU A 76 3.13 19.04 11.14
N GLN A 77 4.39 18.60 11.24
CA GLN A 77 4.97 17.60 10.32
C GLN A 77 4.15 16.30 10.31
N ALA A 78 3.72 15.81 11.48
CA ALA A 78 2.91 14.61 11.58
C ALA A 78 1.51 14.77 10.93
N LEU A 79 0.90 15.96 11.04
CA LEU A 79 -0.36 16.28 10.36
C LEU A 79 -0.18 16.31 8.85
N GLN A 80 0.88 16.95 8.35
CA GLN A 80 1.19 16.99 6.92
C GLN A 80 1.44 15.57 6.36
N GLU A 81 2.14 14.71 7.09
CA GLU A 81 2.32 13.31 6.71
C GLU A 81 0.99 12.55 6.61
N LEU A 82 0.05 12.77 7.54
CA LEU A 82 -1.28 12.15 7.48
C LEU A 82 -2.09 12.63 6.27
N LEU A 83 -2.07 13.93 5.98
CA LEU A 83 -2.73 14.51 4.81
C LEU A 83 -2.16 13.93 3.51
N ASN A 84 -0.84 13.83 3.41
CA ASN A 84 -0.16 13.22 2.26
C ASN A 84 -0.57 11.75 2.06
N ILE A 85 -0.67 10.97 3.14
CA ILE A 85 -1.14 9.57 3.06
C ILE A 85 -2.59 9.50 2.57
N PHE A 86 -3.45 10.43 2.98
CA PHE A 86 -4.84 10.49 2.53
C PHE A 86 -4.95 10.82 1.03
N GLU A 87 -4.21 11.83 0.56
CA GLU A 87 -4.19 12.23 -0.85
C GLU A 87 -3.65 11.12 -1.77
N LEU A 88 -2.56 10.45 -1.37
CA LEU A 88 -1.97 9.33 -2.12
C LEU A 88 -2.93 8.15 -2.32
N ASN A 89 -3.90 7.98 -1.40
CA ASN A 89 -4.91 6.93 -1.49
C ASN A 89 -6.12 7.35 -2.33
N ASN A 90 -6.50 8.64 -2.31
CA ASN A 90 -7.68 9.14 -3.04
C ASN A 90 -7.41 9.48 -4.50
N ASN A 91 -6.21 9.96 -4.84
CA ASN A 91 -5.85 10.34 -6.21
C ASN A 91 -5.73 9.15 -7.19
N ARG A 92 -5.84 7.91 -6.69
CA ARG A 92 -5.88 6.69 -7.51
C ARG A 92 -7.30 6.20 -7.85
N GLY A 93 -8.34 6.86 -7.32
CA GLY A 93 -9.75 6.51 -7.58
C GLY A 93 -10.48 7.50 -8.50
N THR A 94 -9.84 8.58 -8.93
CA THR A 94 -10.43 9.60 -9.80
C THR A 94 -9.59 9.77 -11.06
N LYS A 95 -9.65 8.78 -11.95
CA LYS A 95 -9.56 8.92 -13.41
C LYS A 95 -9.97 7.61 -14.06
#